data_AF-A0A386RF21-F1
#
_entry.id   AF-A0A386RF21-F1
#
_cell.length_a   1.000
_cell.length_b   1.000
_cell.length_c   1.000
_cell.angle_alpha   90.00
_cell.angle_beta   90.00
_cell.angle_gamma   90.00
#
_symmetry.space_group_name_H-M   'P 1'
#
loop_
_entity.id
_entity.type
_entity.pdbx_description
1 polymer ?
#
loop_
_entity_poly.entity_id
_entity_poly.type
_entity_poly.pdbx_seq_one_letter_code
_entity_poly.pdbx_strand_id
1 'polypeptide(L)'
;MSFMEHQVLGYKSPLYGRKTGQFKIRPFDIFGTKKMLPKVNNEDLLAYYGITDGIPQYLSFIDQTKSVEENIQEMFLNQNAPLQNEPNVLLQEELRKPATYFSILNALAHGKSKSTQISQAIGMSSGSSISAYLNNLIDLEIIERKQPIFENSPRKAIYAFKDNMFKFWFKFIAEAQDQIALERTKGILIGIMDELPRFLGPVFEQASRDWLWQQDELPFYPKKIASWWGNNPIKHRQEEIDVVASNHDDSEAIVGECKWRNADKLNHEMIDTLIARAALLPKVRKTYSYFFVKESTDNFEKYAREHNVRVVRYEDFFE
;
A
#
# COMPACT_ATOMS: atom_id res chain seq x y z
N MET A 1 5.30 -21.46 -1.08
CA MET A 1 5.74 -21.72 -2.47
C MET A 1 4.51 -21.64 -3.34
N SER A 2 4.45 -20.66 -4.25
CA SER A 2 3.41 -20.55 -5.27
C SER A 2 3.27 -21.87 -6.05
N PHE A 3 2.03 -22.39 -6.15
CA PHE A 3 1.76 -23.65 -6.84
C PHE A 3 2.26 -23.64 -8.30
N MET A 4 1.91 -22.60 -9.06
CA MET A 4 2.27 -22.52 -10.48
C MET A 4 3.78 -22.36 -10.70
N GLU A 5 4.44 -21.46 -9.98
CA GLU A 5 5.86 -21.15 -10.22
C GLU A 5 6.78 -22.28 -9.77
N HIS A 6 6.46 -22.97 -8.67
CA HIS A 6 7.36 -23.96 -8.08
C HIS A 6 6.95 -25.42 -8.32
N GLN A 7 5.65 -25.73 -8.32
CA GLN A 7 5.19 -27.12 -8.48
C GLN A 7 4.97 -27.45 -9.96
N VAL A 8 4.31 -26.55 -10.71
CA VAL A 8 3.97 -26.78 -12.12
C VAL A 8 5.12 -26.40 -13.06
N LEU A 9 5.86 -25.33 -12.79
CA LEU A 9 6.93 -24.83 -13.66
C LEU A 9 8.35 -25.03 -13.10
N GLY A 10 8.47 -25.65 -11.93
CA GLY A 10 9.77 -25.88 -11.28
C GLY A 10 10.67 -26.82 -12.07
N TYR A 11 11.98 -26.78 -11.78
CA TYR A 11 13.01 -27.58 -12.47
C TYR A 11 12.70 -29.09 -12.55
N LYS A 12 12.02 -29.63 -11.53
CA LYS A 12 11.64 -31.04 -11.45
C LYS A 12 10.32 -31.36 -12.16
N SER A 13 9.65 -30.37 -12.75
CA SER A 13 8.36 -30.56 -13.43
C SER A 13 8.55 -31.02 -14.88
N PRO A 14 7.67 -31.88 -15.41
CA PRO A 14 7.65 -32.25 -16.83
C PRO A 14 7.56 -31.06 -17.81
N LEU A 15 7.04 -29.92 -17.36
CA LEU A 15 6.91 -28.70 -18.16
C LEU A 15 8.16 -27.81 -18.13
N TYR A 16 9.19 -28.18 -17.36
CA TYR A 16 10.43 -27.40 -17.29
C TYR A 16 11.09 -27.27 -18.67
N GLY A 17 11.54 -26.06 -19.00
CA GLY A 17 12.17 -25.74 -20.29
C GLY A 17 11.22 -25.72 -21.49
N ARG A 18 9.92 -26.02 -21.31
CA ARG A 18 8.92 -26.04 -22.40
C ARG A 18 8.05 -24.79 -22.48
N LYS A 19 8.35 -23.76 -21.69
CA LYS A 19 7.60 -22.50 -21.70
C LYS A 19 7.92 -21.68 -22.96
N THR A 20 6.90 -21.22 -23.67
CA THR A 20 7.01 -20.33 -24.84
C THR A 20 6.79 -18.86 -24.49
N GLY A 21 6.18 -18.58 -23.33
CA GLY A 21 5.95 -17.24 -22.80
C GLY A 21 5.48 -17.29 -21.35
N GLN A 22 5.57 -16.16 -20.64
CA GLN A 22 5.09 -16.01 -19.27
C GLN A 22 4.51 -14.60 -19.09
N PHE A 23 3.21 -14.52 -18.84
CA PHE A 23 2.53 -13.28 -18.52
C PHE A 23 2.23 -13.27 -17.02
N LYS A 24 2.82 -12.33 -16.29
CA LYS A 24 2.44 -12.08 -14.90
C LYS A 24 1.36 -10.99 -14.90
N ILE A 25 0.10 -11.42 -14.90
CA ILE A 25 -1.04 -10.51 -14.81
C ILE A 25 -1.05 -9.94 -13.39
N ARG A 26 -0.99 -8.61 -13.31
CA ARG A 26 -1.03 -7.86 -12.04
C ARG A 26 -2.46 -7.37 -11.79
N PRO A 27 -2.82 -7.09 -10.53
CA PRO A 27 -3.98 -6.27 -10.24
C PRO A 27 -3.90 -4.93 -10.98
N PHE A 28 -5.05 -4.29 -11.20
CA PHE A 28 -5.08 -2.97 -11.78
C PHE A 28 -4.45 -1.95 -10.83
N ASP A 29 -3.79 -0.95 -11.40
CA ASP A 29 -3.48 0.29 -10.67
C ASP A 29 -4.77 1.11 -10.48
N ILE A 30 -4.64 2.29 -9.86
CA ILE A 30 -5.77 3.18 -9.65
C ILE A 30 -6.45 3.59 -10.98
N PHE A 31 -5.69 3.69 -12.07
CA PHE A 31 -6.19 4.09 -13.39
C PHE A 31 -6.97 2.96 -14.09
N GLY A 32 -6.49 1.72 -14.01
CA GLY A 32 -7.23 0.54 -14.43
C GLY A 32 -8.50 0.36 -13.59
N THR A 33 -8.42 0.63 -12.29
CA THR A 33 -9.58 0.62 -11.39
C THR A 33 -10.62 1.66 -11.82
N LYS A 34 -10.22 2.90 -12.18
CA LYS A 34 -11.12 3.92 -12.74
C LYS A 34 -11.85 3.44 -13.99
N LYS A 35 -11.14 2.74 -14.89
CA LYS A 35 -11.73 2.20 -16.13
C LYS A 35 -12.79 1.13 -15.84
N MET A 36 -12.62 0.33 -14.78
CA MET A 36 -13.57 -0.70 -14.38
C MET A 36 -14.77 -0.13 -13.59
N LEU A 37 -14.58 0.98 -12.88
CA LEU A 37 -15.59 1.65 -12.06
C LEU A 37 -15.92 3.08 -12.57
N PRO A 38 -16.41 3.24 -13.82
CA PRO A 38 -16.54 4.55 -14.45
C PRO A 38 -17.59 5.47 -13.81
N LYS A 39 -18.57 4.93 -13.08
CA LYS A 39 -19.63 5.72 -12.43
C LYS A 39 -19.24 6.17 -11.02
N VAL A 40 -18.12 5.69 -10.49
CA VAL A 40 -17.66 6.02 -9.14
C VAL A 40 -16.91 7.34 -9.15
N ASN A 41 -17.21 8.20 -8.17
CA ASN A 41 -16.49 9.46 -7.95
C ASN A 41 -15.05 9.19 -7.49
N ASN A 42 -14.17 10.16 -7.62
CA ASN A 42 -12.74 9.92 -7.39
C ASN A 42 -12.44 9.51 -5.93
N GLU A 43 -13.09 10.13 -4.94
CA GLU A 43 -12.87 9.80 -3.52
C GLU A 43 -13.23 8.34 -3.21
N ASP A 44 -14.43 7.91 -3.59
CA ASP A 44 -14.87 6.52 -3.42
C ASP A 44 -14.00 5.54 -4.23
N LEU A 45 -13.48 5.97 -5.38
CA LEU A 45 -12.57 5.15 -6.18
C LEU A 45 -11.29 4.79 -5.40
N LEU A 46 -10.71 5.74 -4.65
CA LEU A 46 -9.54 5.43 -3.82
C LEU A 46 -9.90 4.43 -2.73
N ALA A 47 -11.10 4.56 -2.14
CA ALA A 47 -11.60 3.61 -1.16
C ALA A 47 -11.71 2.20 -1.75
N TYR A 48 -12.36 2.06 -2.90
CA TYR A 48 -12.50 0.77 -3.57
C TYR A 48 -11.15 0.19 -4.01
N TYR A 49 -10.26 0.99 -4.57
CA TYR A 49 -8.90 0.55 -4.88
C TYR A 49 -8.18 0.05 -3.61
N GLY A 50 -8.28 0.79 -2.51
CA GLY A 50 -7.68 0.41 -1.23
C GLY A 50 -8.24 -0.86 -0.61
N ILE A 51 -9.55 -1.13 -0.69
CA ILE A 51 -10.14 -2.33 -0.07
C ILE A 51 -10.05 -3.58 -0.98
N THR A 52 -9.82 -3.41 -2.28
CA THR A 52 -9.78 -4.51 -3.27
C THR A 52 -8.41 -4.76 -3.88
N ASP A 53 -7.43 -3.89 -3.65
CA ASP A 53 -6.11 -3.90 -4.28
C ASP A 53 -6.14 -3.84 -5.81
N GLY A 54 -7.24 -3.38 -6.41
CA GLY A 54 -7.42 -3.36 -7.86
C GLY A 54 -7.62 -4.75 -8.49
N ILE A 55 -7.92 -5.77 -7.70
CA ILE A 55 -8.17 -7.14 -8.18
C ILE A 55 -9.51 -7.16 -8.94
N PRO A 56 -9.53 -7.51 -10.25
CA PRO A 56 -10.74 -7.38 -11.07
C PRO A 56 -11.94 -8.16 -10.53
N GLN A 57 -11.72 -9.36 -9.97
CA GLN A 57 -12.80 -10.14 -9.37
C GLN A 57 -13.45 -9.41 -8.19
N TYR A 58 -12.67 -8.78 -7.31
CA TYR A 58 -13.20 -8.07 -6.16
C TYR A 58 -13.88 -6.76 -6.56
N LEU A 59 -13.32 -6.07 -7.56
CA LEU A 59 -13.95 -4.89 -8.16
C LEU A 59 -15.32 -5.22 -8.77
N SER A 60 -15.51 -6.44 -9.27
CA SER A 60 -16.79 -6.86 -9.88
C SER A 60 -17.94 -6.99 -8.87
N PHE A 61 -17.64 -7.05 -7.57
CA PHE A 61 -18.64 -7.10 -6.51
C PHE A 61 -19.19 -5.72 -6.14
N ILE A 62 -18.59 -4.64 -6.63
CA ILE A 62 -18.97 -3.27 -6.28
C ILE A 62 -20.21 -2.86 -7.06
N ASP A 63 -21.27 -2.51 -6.33
CA ASP A 63 -22.40 -1.79 -6.88
C ASP A 63 -22.09 -0.28 -6.92
N GLN A 64 -21.88 0.25 -8.11
CA GLN A 64 -21.51 1.66 -8.32
C GLN A 64 -22.66 2.65 -8.04
N THR A 65 -23.86 2.16 -7.66
CA THR A 65 -24.99 2.99 -7.24
C THR A 65 -25.07 3.14 -5.72
N LYS A 66 -24.30 2.33 -4.97
CA LYS A 66 -24.27 2.33 -3.51
C LYS A 66 -23.09 3.12 -2.96
N SER A 67 -23.22 3.55 -1.71
CA SER A 67 -22.12 4.14 -0.96
C SER A 67 -21.01 3.11 -0.67
N VAL A 68 -19.83 3.62 -0.31
CA VAL A 68 -18.71 2.78 0.15
C VAL A 68 -19.10 1.96 1.39
N GLU A 69 -19.86 2.55 2.31
CA GLU A 69 -20.35 1.89 3.51
C GLU A 69 -21.23 0.67 3.17
N GLU A 70 -22.20 0.84 2.28
CA GLU A 70 -23.08 -0.24 1.82
C GLU A 70 -22.32 -1.35 1.09
N ASN A 71 -21.37 -0.99 0.22
CA ASN A 71 -20.53 -1.98 -0.47
C ASN A 71 -19.63 -2.75 0.52
N ILE A 72 -19.05 -2.09 1.53
CA ILE A 72 -18.28 -2.79 2.58
C ILE A 72 -19.16 -3.78 3.33
N GLN A 73 -20.39 -3.39 3.68
CA GLN A 73 -21.35 -4.28 4.34
C GLN A 73 -21.61 -5.53 3.49
N GLU A 74 -21.88 -5.37 2.19
CA GLU A 74 -22.21 -6.47 1.29
C GLU A 74 -21.03 -7.35 0.92
N MET A 75 -19.83 -6.76 0.78
CA MET A 75 -18.62 -7.47 0.38
C MET A 75 -17.95 -8.22 1.55
N PHE A 76 -18.06 -7.71 2.79
CA PHE A 76 -17.30 -8.25 3.93
C PHE A 76 -18.14 -8.63 5.16
N LEU A 77 -19.23 -7.92 5.47
CA LEU A 77 -19.87 -7.99 6.79
C LEU A 77 -21.17 -8.80 6.84
N ASN A 78 -21.69 -9.26 5.70
CA ASN A 78 -22.77 -10.24 5.66
C ASN A 78 -22.23 -11.66 5.87
N GLN A 79 -23.02 -12.56 6.48
CA GLN A 79 -22.59 -13.95 6.78
C GLN A 79 -22.16 -14.79 5.58
N ASN A 80 -22.55 -14.40 4.36
CA ASN A 80 -22.18 -15.07 3.12
C ASN A 80 -21.56 -14.08 2.13
N ALA A 81 -20.95 -13.01 2.65
CA ALA A 81 -20.33 -12.00 1.83
C ALA A 81 -19.13 -12.60 1.08
N PRO A 82 -18.92 -12.25 -0.20
CA PRO A 82 -17.93 -12.91 -1.04
C PRO A 82 -16.49 -12.77 -0.52
N LEU A 83 -16.18 -11.69 0.22
CA LEU A 83 -14.83 -11.44 0.74
C LEU A 83 -14.71 -11.67 2.25
N GLN A 84 -15.76 -12.18 2.91
CA GLN A 84 -15.75 -12.39 4.37
C GLN A 84 -14.62 -13.32 4.81
N ASN A 85 -14.37 -14.40 4.06
CA ASN A 85 -13.41 -15.45 4.40
C ASN A 85 -12.28 -15.59 3.38
N GLU A 86 -12.18 -14.64 2.43
CA GLU A 86 -11.31 -14.76 1.25
C GLU A 86 -9.83 -14.98 1.60
N PRO A 87 -9.18 -14.19 2.49
CA PRO A 87 -7.80 -14.47 2.87
C PRO A 87 -7.57 -15.85 3.48
N ASN A 88 -8.53 -16.39 4.23
CA ASN A 88 -8.41 -17.74 4.79
C ASN A 88 -8.44 -18.80 3.70
N VAL A 89 -9.34 -18.66 2.72
CA VAL A 89 -9.45 -19.58 1.58
C VAL A 89 -8.14 -19.57 0.79
N LEU A 90 -7.65 -18.39 0.39
CA LEU A 90 -6.40 -18.25 -0.37
C LEU A 90 -5.19 -18.82 0.37
N LEU A 91 -5.06 -18.56 1.68
CA LEU A 91 -3.95 -19.11 2.47
C LEU A 91 -4.04 -20.64 2.60
N GLN A 92 -5.24 -21.21 2.67
CA GLN A 92 -5.41 -22.67 2.74
C GLN A 92 -5.09 -23.36 1.42
N GLU A 93 -5.39 -22.72 0.29
CA GLU A 93 -5.11 -23.25 -1.05
C GLU A 93 -3.61 -23.21 -1.37
N GLU A 94 -2.91 -22.13 -1.01
CA GLU A 94 -1.51 -21.92 -1.40
C GLU A 94 -0.48 -22.43 -0.37
N LEU A 95 -0.84 -22.54 0.92
CA LEU A 95 0.13 -22.74 2.00
C LEU A 95 -0.17 -23.93 2.91
N ARG A 96 0.89 -24.70 3.21
CA ARG A 96 0.87 -25.71 4.27
C ARG A 96 0.99 -25.03 5.64
N LYS A 97 0.19 -25.46 6.62
CA LYS A 97 0.11 -24.86 7.98
C LYS A 97 -0.36 -23.39 7.97
N PRO A 98 -1.59 -23.11 7.51
CA PRO A 98 -2.11 -21.74 7.35
C PRO A 98 -2.12 -20.94 8.66
N ALA A 99 -2.26 -21.59 9.81
CA ALA A 99 -2.32 -20.92 11.12
C ALA A 99 -1.10 -20.03 11.41
N THR A 100 0.14 -20.46 11.10
CA THR A 100 1.34 -19.65 11.35
C THR A 100 1.40 -18.43 10.43
N TYR A 101 1.00 -18.58 9.17
CA TYR A 101 0.92 -17.46 8.23
C TYR A 101 -0.13 -16.44 8.65
N PHE A 102 -1.29 -16.92 9.09
CA PHE A 102 -2.34 -16.08 9.65
C PHE A 102 -1.83 -15.26 10.85
N SER A 103 -1.12 -15.88 11.79
CA SER A 103 -0.53 -15.18 12.94
C SER A 103 0.50 -14.11 12.51
N ILE A 104 1.31 -14.39 11.49
CA ILE A 104 2.28 -13.42 10.94
C ILE A 104 1.56 -12.22 10.34
N LEU A 105 0.55 -12.44 9.51
CA LEU A 105 -0.22 -11.38 8.85
C LEU A 105 -0.99 -10.56 9.89
N ASN A 106 -1.57 -11.21 10.90
CA ASN A 106 -2.24 -10.51 12.00
C ASN A 106 -1.26 -9.62 12.79
N ALA A 107 -0.07 -10.12 13.13
CA ALA A 107 0.96 -9.32 13.79
C ALA A 107 1.39 -8.12 12.92
N LEU A 108 1.50 -8.31 11.61
CA LEU A 108 1.84 -7.24 10.67
C LEU A 108 0.76 -6.15 10.61
N ALA A 109 -0.52 -6.54 10.60
CA ALA A 109 -1.67 -5.61 10.59
C ALA A 109 -1.69 -4.75 11.86
N HIS A 110 -1.20 -5.30 12.97
CA HIS A 110 -1.03 -4.63 14.26
C HIS A 110 0.36 -3.95 14.44
N GLY A 111 1.02 -3.62 13.32
CA GLY A 111 2.21 -2.76 13.30
C GLY A 111 3.54 -3.44 13.61
N LYS A 112 3.59 -4.78 13.66
CA LYS A 112 4.88 -5.51 13.81
C LYS A 112 5.53 -5.62 12.43
N SER A 113 6.49 -4.74 12.13
CA SER A 113 7.10 -4.64 10.80
C SER A 113 8.52 -5.23 10.73
N LYS A 114 9.18 -5.52 11.86
CA LYS A 114 10.51 -6.17 11.88
C LYS A 114 10.39 -7.67 12.13
N SER A 115 11.27 -8.46 11.51
CA SER A 115 11.31 -9.93 11.69
C SER A 115 11.30 -10.35 13.16
N THR A 116 12.04 -9.65 14.02
CA THR A 116 12.12 -9.93 15.47
C THR A 116 10.81 -9.61 16.18
N GLN A 117 10.17 -8.49 15.84
CA GLN A 117 8.87 -8.09 16.39
C GLN A 117 7.78 -9.09 16.02
N ILE A 118 7.75 -9.54 14.76
CA ILE A 118 6.77 -10.52 14.28
C ILE A 118 7.01 -11.87 14.99
N SER A 119 8.25 -12.37 15.00
CA SER A 119 8.60 -13.64 15.63
C SER A 119 8.24 -13.68 17.12
N GLN A 120 8.48 -12.56 17.83
CA GLN A 120 8.10 -12.42 19.23
C GLN A 120 6.58 -12.40 19.41
N ALA A 121 5.85 -11.69 18.56
CA ALA A 121 4.39 -11.59 18.65
C ALA A 121 3.68 -12.93 18.46
N ILE A 122 4.24 -13.82 17.63
CA ILE A 122 3.66 -15.15 17.35
C ILE A 122 4.25 -16.28 18.21
N GLY A 123 5.10 -15.96 19.19
CA GLY A 123 5.67 -16.94 20.12
C GLY A 123 6.65 -17.94 19.47
N MET A 124 7.29 -17.58 18.35
CA MET A 124 8.31 -18.44 17.74
C MET A 124 9.60 -18.43 18.56
N SER A 125 10.09 -19.61 18.93
CA SER A 125 11.35 -19.81 19.65
C SER A 125 12.56 -19.34 18.83
N SER A 126 13.63 -18.92 19.50
CA SER A 126 14.85 -18.33 18.91
C SER A 126 15.60 -19.19 17.87
N GLY A 127 15.21 -20.45 17.69
CA GLY A 127 15.81 -21.40 16.74
C GLY A 127 14.96 -21.72 15.49
N SER A 128 13.69 -21.30 15.43
CA SER A 128 12.84 -21.50 14.25
C SER A 128 12.89 -20.27 13.33
N SER A 129 13.30 -20.48 12.08
CA SER A 129 13.45 -19.38 11.12
C SER A 129 12.10 -18.91 10.58
N ILE A 130 11.61 -17.78 11.09
CA ILE A 130 10.46 -17.05 10.51
C ILE A 130 10.71 -16.63 9.05
N SER A 131 11.97 -16.56 8.62
CA SER A 131 12.35 -16.15 7.26
C SER A 131 11.71 -17.00 6.17
N ALA A 132 11.54 -18.31 6.40
CA ALA A 132 10.88 -19.18 5.42
C ALA A 132 9.40 -18.79 5.21
N TYR A 133 8.69 -18.45 6.29
CA TYR A 133 7.30 -18.00 6.22
C TYR A 133 7.18 -16.63 5.55
N LEU A 134 8.06 -15.69 5.91
CA LEU A 134 8.10 -14.35 5.32
C LEU A 134 8.41 -14.42 3.81
N ASN A 135 9.38 -15.24 3.41
CA ASN A 135 9.69 -15.43 1.98
C ASN A 135 8.51 -16.03 1.22
N ASN A 136 7.83 -17.03 1.78
CA ASN A 136 6.63 -17.60 1.15
C ASN A 136 5.52 -16.54 0.96
N LEU A 137 5.31 -15.64 1.92
CA LEU A 137 4.34 -14.54 1.80
C LEU A 137 4.78 -13.46 0.79
N ILE A 138 6.09 -13.24 0.65
CA ILE A 138 6.66 -12.35 -0.38
C ILE A 138 6.49 -12.94 -1.77
N ASP A 139 6.75 -14.24 -1.92
CA ASP A 139 6.61 -14.95 -3.19
C ASP A 139 5.13 -14.96 -3.66
N LEU A 140 4.19 -15.05 -2.71
CA LEU A 140 2.75 -14.88 -2.96
C LEU A 140 2.31 -13.43 -3.16
N GLU A 141 3.23 -12.47 -3.05
CA GLU A 141 2.97 -11.03 -3.19
C GLU A 141 1.97 -10.44 -2.19
N ILE A 142 1.69 -11.15 -1.09
CA ILE A 142 0.81 -10.68 -0.01
C ILE A 142 1.54 -9.62 0.83
N ILE A 143 2.81 -9.87 1.12
CA ILE A 143 3.69 -8.92 1.81
C ILE A 143 4.87 -8.56 0.93
N GLU A 144 5.54 -7.48 1.28
CA GLU A 144 6.80 -7.11 0.68
C GLU A 144 7.82 -6.71 1.73
N ARG A 145 9.07 -6.64 1.27
CA ARG A 145 10.19 -6.14 2.05
C ARG A 145 10.54 -4.74 1.56
N LYS A 146 10.18 -3.71 2.34
CA LYS A 146 10.50 -2.31 2.04
C LYS A 146 11.87 -1.93 2.60
N GLN A 147 12.60 -1.13 1.84
CA GLN A 147 13.84 -0.48 2.25
C GLN A 147 13.80 1.00 1.86
N PRO A 148 14.47 1.90 2.62
CA PRO A 148 14.58 3.28 2.19
C PRO A 148 15.21 3.34 0.80
N ILE A 149 14.76 4.27 -0.03
CA ILE A 149 15.52 4.59 -1.24
C ILE A 149 16.96 5.00 -0.86
N PHE A 150 17.91 4.68 -1.74
CA PHE A 150 19.37 4.80 -1.52
C PHE A 150 19.98 3.89 -0.45
N GLU A 151 19.20 3.03 0.22
CA GLU A 151 19.69 2.04 1.17
C GLU A 151 19.74 0.64 0.56
N ASN A 152 20.93 0.05 0.53
CA ASN A 152 21.14 -1.32 0.05
C ASN A 152 21.22 -2.34 1.21
N SER A 153 21.34 -1.87 2.46
CA SER A 153 21.51 -2.75 3.61
C SER A 153 20.24 -3.52 3.93
N PRO A 154 20.32 -4.86 3.99
CA PRO A 154 19.19 -5.70 4.39
C PRO A 154 18.73 -5.44 5.84
N ARG A 155 19.57 -4.85 6.70
CA ARG A 155 19.27 -4.67 8.12
C ARG A 155 18.25 -3.56 8.41
N LYS A 156 18.08 -2.61 7.49
CA LYS A 156 17.10 -1.51 7.62
C LYS A 156 15.76 -1.83 6.96
N ALA A 157 15.61 -3.05 6.43
CA ALA A 157 14.37 -3.46 5.81
C ALA A 157 13.26 -3.70 6.84
N ILE A 158 12.04 -3.38 6.44
CA ILE A 158 10.82 -3.71 7.16
C ILE A 158 9.92 -4.57 6.26
N TYR A 159 9.03 -5.33 6.87
CA TYR A 159 7.95 -6.01 6.18
C TYR A 159 6.70 -5.13 6.23
N ALA A 160 5.95 -5.13 5.14
CA ALA A 160 4.68 -4.43 5.01
C ALA A 160 3.74 -5.27 4.13
N PHE A 161 2.44 -5.07 4.27
CA PHE A 161 1.50 -5.59 3.28
C PHE A 161 1.80 -4.97 1.92
N LYS A 162 1.78 -5.81 0.91
CA LYS A 162 1.78 -5.41 -0.50
C LYS A 162 0.37 -5.42 -1.05
N ASP A 163 -0.42 -6.41 -0.66
CA ASP A 163 -1.83 -6.54 -1.00
C ASP A 163 -2.70 -5.76 0.00
N ASN A 164 -3.41 -4.74 -0.49
CA ASN A 164 -4.26 -3.90 0.36
C ASN A 164 -5.56 -4.60 0.81
N MET A 165 -6.10 -5.57 0.06
CA MET A 165 -7.26 -6.36 0.48
C MET A 165 -6.91 -7.20 1.70
N PHE A 166 -5.76 -7.89 1.68
CA PHE A 166 -5.24 -8.60 2.85
C PHE A 166 -5.03 -7.66 4.04
N LYS A 167 -4.44 -6.49 3.81
CA LYS A 167 -4.25 -5.48 4.86
C LYS A 167 -5.58 -5.03 5.47
N PHE A 168 -6.58 -4.74 4.63
CA PHE A 168 -7.91 -4.33 5.06
C PHE A 168 -8.59 -5.43 5.89
N TRP A 169 -8.58 -6.66 5.36
CA TRP A 169 -9.22 -7.79 5.99
C TRP A 169 -8.60 -8.12 7.36
N PHE A 170 -7.27 -8.18 7.47
CA PHE A 170 -6.60 -8.43 8.75
C PHE A 170 -6.74 -7.27 9.74
N LYS A 171 -6.90 -6.04 9.27
CA LYS A 171 -7.12 -4.88 10.14
C LYS A 171 -8.54 -4.84 10.71
N PHE A 172 -9.56 -5.21 9.93
CA PHE A 172 -10.96 -4.92 10.26
C PHE A 172 -11.87 -6.15 10.36
N ILE A 173 -11.61 -7.18 9.57
CA ILE A 173 -12.55 -8.30 9.36
C ILE A 173 -12.14 -9.54 10.14
N ALA A 174 -10.84 -9.79 10.30
CA ALA A 174 -10.30 -10.96 11.01
C ALA A 174 -10.84 -11.10 12.44
N GLU A 175 -10.97 -9.99 13.17
CA GLU A 175 -11.45 -9.98 14.57
C GLU A 175 -12.97 -9.81 14.69
N ALA A 176 -13.66 -9.58 13.57
CA ALA A 176 -15.10 -9.32 13.53
C ALA A 176 -15.94 -10.57 13.21
N GLN A 177 -15.33 -11.75 13.11
CA GLN A 177 -15.99 -12.97 12.64
C GLN A 177 -17.20 -13.37 13.50
N ASP A 178 -17.11 -13.24 14.83
CA ASP A 178 -18.21 -13.56 15.74
C ASP A 178 -19.39 -12.59 15.56
N GLN A 179 -19.08 -11.28 15.40
CA GLN A 179 -20.07 -10.25 15.15
C GLN A 179 -20.77 -10.45 13.81
N ILE A 180 -20.03 -10.87 12.77
CA ILE A 180 -20.58 -11.22 11.46
C ILE A 180 -21.51 -12.43 11.59
N ALA A 181 -21.07 -13.49 12.28
CA ALA A 181 -21.88 -14.68 12.52
C ALA A 181 -23.17 -14.40 13.31
N LEU A 182 -23.15 -13.40 14.21
CA LEU A 182 -24.32 -12.96 14.97
C LEU A 182 -25.13 -11.84 14.28
N GLU A 183 -24.74 -11.42 13.08
CA GLU A 183 -25.34 -10.29 12.33
C GLU A 183 -25.34 -8.96 13.13
N ARG A 184 -24.32 -8.77 13.98
CA ARG A 184 -24.14 -7.58 14.84
C ARG A 184 -23.02 -6.68 14.31
N THR A 185 -23.05 -6.35 13.03
CA THR A 185 -21.93 -5.68 12.34
C THR A 185 -22.02 -4.16 12.28
N LYS A 186 -23.14 -3.55 12.68
CA LYS A 186 -23.31 -2.08 12.67
C LYS A 186 -22.19 -1.33 13.40
N GLY A 187 -21.77 -1.81 14.57
CA GLY A 187 -20.67 -1.19 15.32
C GLY A 187 -19.32 -1.34 14.62
N ILE A 188 -19.10 -2.47 13.94
CA ILE A 188 -17.89 -2.73 13.15
C ILE A 188 -17.83 -1.78 11.96
N LEU A 189 -18.94 -1.64 11.23
CA LEU A 189 -19.03 -0.77 10.06
C LEU A 189 -18.75 0.69 10.42
N ILE A 190 -19.34 1.20 11.50
CA ILE A 190 -19.05 2.55 12.02
C ILE A 190 -17.55 2.72 12.32
N GLY A 191 -16.93 1.74 12.98
CA GLY A 191 -15.49 1.77 13.29
C GLY A 191 -14.61 1.71 12.03
N ILE A 192 -15.00 0.92 11.03
CA ILE A 192 -14.32 0.88 9.73
C ILE A 192 -14.37 2.26 9.07
N MET A 193 -15.55 2.88 9.00
CA MET A 193 -15.72 4.18 8.34
C MET A 193 -14.94 5.30 9.04
N ASP A 194 -14.85 5.28 10.37
CA ASP A 194 -14.03 6.24 11.14
C ASP A 194 -12.53 6.08 10.88
N GLU A 195 -12.04 4.85 10.79
CA GLU A 195 -10.63 4.53 10.53
C GLU A 195 -10.25 4.53 9.04
N LEU A 196 -11.23 4.56 8.12
CA LEU A 196 -11.03 4.43 6.69
C LEU A 196 -10.08 5.51 6.13
N PRO A 197 -10.21 6.81 6.45
CA PRO A 197 -9.27 7.84 5.97
C PRO A 197 -7.81 7.54 6.35
N ARG A 198 -7.57 6.98 7.55
CA ARG A 198 -6.22 6.59 7.99
C ARG A 198 -5.73 5.35 7.22
N PHE A 199 -6.61 4.40 6.94
CA PHE A 199 -6.29 3.25 6.11
C PHE A 199 -5.90 3.65 4.68
N LEU A 200 -6.59 4.66 4.11
CA LEU A 200 -6.37 5.15 2.75
C LEU A 200 -5.12 6.02 2.58
N GLY A 201 -4.50 6.53 3.65
CA GLY A 201 -3.27 7.33 3.56
C GLY A 201 -2.16 6.62 2.75
N PRO A 202 -1.72 5.42 3.15
CA PRO A 202 -0.73 4.65 2.37
C PRO A 202 -1.21 4.19 0.99
N VAL A 203 -2.53 4.04 0.79
CA VAL A 203 -3.10 3.71 -0.53
C VAL A 203 -2.95 4.92 -1.46
N PHE A 204 -3.16 6.13 -0.94
CA PHE A 204 -2.94 7.38 -1.65
C PHE A 204 -1.46 7.61 -1.98
N GLU A 205 -0.55 7.23 -1.08
CA GLU A 205 0.89 7.23 -1.39
C GLU A 205 1.21 6.32 -2.57
N GLN A 206 0.63 5.10 -2.63
CA GLN A 206 0.82 4.20 -3.76
C GLN A 206 0.24 4.79 -5.05
N ALA A 207 -0.99 5.29 -5.02
CA ALA A 207 -1.62 5.94 -6.17
C ALA A 207 -0.79 7.14 -6.69
N SER A 208 -0.18 7.92 -5.78
CA SER A 208 0.69 9.05 -6.14
C SER A 208 1.98 8.60 -6.85
N ARG A 209 2.51 7.42 -6.50
CA ARG A 209 3.65 6.82 -7.21
C ARG A 209 3.24 6.31 -8.58
N ASP A 210 2.07 5.69 -8.68
CA ASP A 210 1.52 5.21 -9.95
C ASP A 210 1.30 6.40 -10.90
N TRP A 211 0.78 7.52 -10.38
CA TRP A 211 0.64 8.77 -11.13
C TRP A 211 1.99 9.27 -11.67
N LEU A 212 3.03 9.31 -10.84
CA LEU A 212 4.37 9.70 -11.28
C LEU A 212 4.91 8.78 -12.39
N TRP A 213 4.65 7.47 -12.33
CA TRP A 213 5.06 6.55 -13.39
C TRP A 213 4.36 6.80 -14.74
N GLN A 214 3.20 7.45 -14.73
CA GLN A 214 2.45 7.78 -15.94
C GLN A 214 2.77 9.16 -16.52
N GLN A 215 3.55 9.99 -15.82
CA GLN A 215 3.87 11.33 -16.29
C GLN A 215 5.00 11.32 -17.32
N ASP A 216 4.73 11.84 -18.51
CA ASP A 216 5.74 12.05 -19.55
C ASP A 216 6.61 13.29 -19.30
N GLU A 217 6.06 14.33 -18.66
CA GLU A 217 6.71 15.61 -18.42
C GLU A 217 7.25 15.74 -16.99
N LEU A 218 8.09 14.79 -16.57
CA LEU A 218 8.85 14.89 -15.33
C LEU A 218 10.21 15.58 -15.57
N PRO A 219 10.81 16.19 -14.52
CA PRO A 219 12.15 16.76 -14.62
C PRO A 219 13.23 15.77 -15.10
N PHE A 220 13.01 14.47 -14.89
CA PHE A 220 13.80 13.37 -15.40
C PHE A 220 12.95 12.09 -15.41
N TYR A 221 13.37 11.06 -16.16
CA TYR A 221 12.77 9.74 -16.12
C TYR A 221 13.18 8.97 -14.84
N PRO A 222 12.23 8.61 -13.96
CA PRO A 222 12.54 7.87 -12.74
C PRO A 222 13.16 6.50 -13.02
N LYS A 223 14.29 6.20 -12.36
CA LYS A 223 14.84 4.84 -12.28
C LYS A 223 14.07 3.99 -11.26
N LYS A 224 13.68 4.62 -10.15
CA LYS A 224 12.99 3.96 -9.04
C LYS A 224 12.14 5.00 -8.29
N ILE A 225 10.96 4.60 -7.84
CA ILE A 225 10.10 5.37 -6.94
C ILE A 225 9.83 4.55 -5.68
N ALA A 226 10.14 5.09 -4.50
CA ALA A 226 9.93 4.43 -3.21
C ALA A 226 9.87 5.47 -2.06
N SER A 227 9.54 5.05 -0.83
CA SER A 227 9.70 5.93 0.34
C SER A 227 11.17 6.09 0.70
N TRP A 228 11.48 7.17 1.42
CA TRP A 228 12.73 7.29 2.15
C TRP A 228 12.44 7.40 3.65
N TRP A 229 13.24 6.74 4.49
CA TRP A 229 13.29 7.04 5.91
C TRP A 229 14.73 7.02 6.42
N GLY A 230 15.06 7.96 7.30
CA GLY A 230 16.42 8.16 7.77
C GLY A 230 16.50 8.98 9.04
N ASN A 231 17.66 8.95 9.69
CA ASN A 231 17.87 9.70 10.92
C ASN A 231 18.10 11.19 10.61
N ASN A 232 17.37 12.07 11.28
CA ASN A 232 17.64 13.50 11.28
C ASN A 232 18.65 13.82 12.40
N PRO A 233 19.89 14.23 12.07
CA PRO A 233 20.93 14.47 13.08
C PRO A 233 20.63 15.68 13.96
N ILE A 234 19.82 16.64 13.50
CA ILE A 234 19.48 17.85 14.24
C ILE A 234 18.32 17.58 15.20
N LYS A 235 17.27 16.90 14.73
CA LYS A 235 16.07 16.60 15.53
C LYS A 235 16.20 15.31 16.35
N HIS A 236 17.31 14.57 16.21
CA HIS A 236 17.57 13.29 16.87
C HIS A 236 16.41 12.27 16.76
N ARG A 237 15.77 12.21 15.59
CA ARG A 237 14.64 11.32 15.32
C ARG A 237 14.65 10.81 13.88
N GLN A 238 13.96 9.71 13.63
CA GLN A 238 13.72 9.25 12.26
C GLN A 238 12.73 10.20 11.57
N GLU A 239 13.03 10.57 10.32
CA GLU A 239 12.14 11.29 9.41
C GLU A 239 11.84 10.38 8.21
N GLU A 240 10.75 10.69 7.52
CA GLU A 240 10.25 9.93 6.37
C GLU A 240 9.80 10.89 5.26
N ILE A 241 10.00 10.48 4.01
CA ILE A 241 9.43 11.10 2.82
C ILE A 241 8.62 10.02 2.10
N ASP A 242 7.33 10.28 1.93
CA ASP A 242 6.36 9.30 1.43
C ASP A 242 6.70 8.84 0.00
N VAL A 243 7.15 9.76 -0.84
CA VAL A 243 7.49 9.49 -2.25
C VAL A 243 8.84 10.09 -2.60
N VAL A 244 9.77 9.26 -3.06
CA VAL A 244 11.04 9.70 -3.63
C VAL A 244 11.27 8.95 -4.93
N ALA A 245 11.38 9.71 -6.03
CA ALA A 245 11.82 9.19 -7.31
C ALA A 245 13.28 9.60 -7.53
N SER A 246 14.17 8.67 -7.86
CA SER A 246 15.57 8.99 -8.21
C SER A 246 15.81 8.86 -9.71
N ASN A 247 16.70 9.70 -10.24
CA ASN A 247 17.21 9.55 -11.59
C ASN A 247 18.23 8.38 -11.67
N HIS A 248 18.77 8.10 -12.85
CA HIS A 248 19.58 6.89 -13.06
C HIS A 248 20.91 6.86 -12.28
N ASP A 249 21.53 8.03 -12.04
CA ASP A 249 22.79 8.18 -11.30
C ASP A 249 22.61 8.58 -9.83
N ASP A 250 21.36 8.65 -9.37
CA ASP A 250 20.95 9.02 -8.01
C ASP A 250 21.36 10.45 -7.56
N SER A 251 21.68 11.35 -8.51
CA SER A 251 22.07 12.75 -8.24
C SER A 251 20.90 13.74 -8.19
N GLU A 252 19.75 13.40 -8.76
CA GLU A 252 18.52 14.19 -8.73
C GLU A 252 17.37 13.37 -8.13
N ALA A 253 16.48 14.03 -7.39
CA ALA A 253 15.30 13.39 -6.82
C ALA A 253 14.04 14.24 -6.95
N ILE A 254 12.91 13.60 -7.27
CA ILE A 254 11.59 14.14 -6.98
C ILE A 254 11.26 13.68 -5.56
N VAL A 255 10.82 14.61 -4.71
CA VAL A 255 10.41 14.34 -3.32
C VAL A 255 8.96 14.73 -3.14
N GLY A 256 8.19 13.89 -2.48
CA GLY A 256 6.75 14.02 -2.36
C GLY A 256 6.25 13.66 -0.97
N GLU A 257 5.33 14.49 -0.47
CA GLU A 257 4.52 14.18 0.70
C GLU A 257 3.06 13.99 0.25
N CYS A 258 2.38 12.99 0.82
CA CYS A 258 0.99 12.67 0.50
C CYS A 258 0.09 13.00 1.69
N LYS A 259 -1.04 13.67 1.44
CA LYS A 259 -2.02 14.02 2.47
C LYS A 259 -3.44 13.72 2.02
N TRP A 260 -3.95 12.57 2.49
CA TRP A 260 -5.36 12.20 2.37
C TRP A 260 -6.17 12.78 3.54
N ARG A 261 -6.53 14.05 3.43
CA ARG A 261 -7.33 14.78 4.43
C ARG A 261 -7.97 16.01 3.79
N ASN A 262 -8.95 16.57 4.47
CA ASN A 262 -9.61 17.79 4.02
C ASN A 262 -8.66 19.00 4.02
N ALA A 263 -8.96 19.98 3.17
CA ALA A 263 -8.11 21.13 2.88
C ALA A 263 -7.86 22.03 4.11
N ASP A 264 -8.83 22.09 5.04
CA ASP A 264 -8.72 22.84 6.30
C ASP A 264 -7.64 22.29 7.25
N LYS A 265 -7.24 21.02 7.06
CA LYS A 265 -6.19 20.37 7.85
C LYS A 265 -4.80 20.51 7.23
N LEU A 266 -4.67 21.17 6.08
CA LEU A 266 -3.39 21.47 5.45
C LEU A 266 -2.84 22.79 5.98
N ASN A 267 -1.54 22.84 6.25
CA ASN A 267 -0.89 24.05 6.74
C ASN A 267 0.52 24.20 6.14
N HIS A 268 1.05 25.42 6.22
CA HIS A 268 2.34 25.77 5.62
C HIS A 268 3.51 24.98 6.22
N GLU A 269 3.44 24.60 7.50
CA GLU A 269 4.47 23.79 8.18
C GLU A 269 4.68 22.43 7.50
N MET A 270 3.65 21.88 6.84
CA MET A 270 3.80 20.64 6.08
C MET A 270 4.73 20.81 4.88
N ILE A 271 4.66 21.95 4.19
CA ILE A 271 5.54 22.29 3.07
C ILE A 271 6.97 22.51 3.56
N ASP A 272 7.13 23.28 4.65
CA ASP A 272 8.44 23.51 5.28
C ASP A 272 9.08 22.19 5.73
N THR A 273 8.26 21.27 6.24
CA THR A 273 8.69 19.93 6.66
C THR A 273 9.19 19.11 5.48
N LEU A 274 8.49 19.10 4.34
CA LEU A 274 8.95 18.42 3.13
C LEU A 274 10.30 18.97 2.66
N ILE A 275 10.45 20.29 2.62
CA ILE A 275 11.69 20.96 2.20
C ILE A 275 12.85 20.60 3.15
N ALA A 276 12.60 20.64 4.47
CA ALA A 276 13.61 20.27 5.46
C ALA A 276 14.01 18.80 5.36
N ARG A 277 13.07 17.90 5.05
CA ARG A 277 13.34 16.47 4.86
C ARG A 277 14.10 16.20 3.56
N ALA A 278 13.78 16.91 2.49
CA ALA A 278 14.47 16.78 1.19
C ALA A 278 15.98 17.02 1.33
N ALA A 279 16.39 17.94 2.21
CA ALA A 279 17.80 18.22 2.51
C ALA A 279 18.54 17.08 3.24
N LEU A 280 17.82 16.06 3.74
CA LEU A 280 18.41 14.89 4.41
C LEU A 280 18.76 13.76 3.43
N LEU A 281 18.33 13.85 2.16
CA LEU A 281 18.56 12.80 1.19
C LEU A 281 20.05 12.65 0.86
N PRO A 282 20.64 11.46 1.01
CA PRO A 282 22.04 11.25 0.68
C PRO A 282 22.23 11.26 -0.84
N LYS A 283 23.37 11.78 -1.31
CA LYS A 283 23.82 11.74 -2.73
C LYS A 283 23.00 12.58 -3.72
N VAL A 284 21.91 13.20 -3.27
CA VAL A 284 21.07 14.09 -4.09
C VAL A 284 21.62 15.52 -4.07
N ARG A 285 21.83 16.11 -5.25
CA ARG A 285 22.31 17.50 -5.43
C ARG A 285 21.20 18.47 -5.80
N LYS A 286 20.12 17.96 -6.40
CA LYS A 286 18.96 18.76 -6.83
C LYS A 286 17.67 18.01 -6.52
N THR A 287 16.70 18.72 -5.94
CA THR A 287 15.39 18.17 -5.60
C THR A 287 14.27 18.93 -6.29
N TYR A 288 13.22 18.21 -6.69
CA TYR A 288 11.98 18.78 -7.18
C TYR A 288 10.86 18.35 -6.22
N SER A 289 10.20 19.31 -5.59
CA SER A 289 9.25 19.04 -4.51
C SER A 289 7.82 18.97 -5.04
N TYR A 290 7.12 17.91 -4.67
CA TYR A 290 5.73 17.65 -5.01
C TYR A 290 4.91 17.49 -3.72
N PHE A 291 3.66 17.91 -3.76
CA PHE A 291 2.74 17.74 -2.64
C PHE A 291 1.43 17.18 -3.15
N PHE A 292 1.18 15.90 -2.85
CA PHE A 292 -0.02 15.21 -3.28
C PHE A 292 -1.11 15.38 -2.23
N VAL A 293 -2.27 15.89 -2.63
CA VAL A 293 -3.37 16.23 -1.71
C VAL A 293 -4.70 15.67 -2.21
N LYS A 294 -5.58 15.30 -1.27
CA LYS A 294 -6.98 15.02 -1.61
C LYS A 294 -7.64 16.27 -2.22
N GLU A 295 -7.48 17.40 -1.52
CA GLU A 295 -8.00 18.72 -1.86
C GLU A 295 -7.08 19.79 -1.23
N SER A 296 -7.10 21.01 -1.76
CA SER A 296 -6.27 22.13 -1.30
C SER A 296 -7.03 23.46 -1.28
N THR A 297 -6.47 24.45 -0.59
CA THR A 297 -6.94 25.84 -0.64
C THR A 297 -5.99 26.68 -1.47
N ASP A 298 -6.48 27.77 -2.06
CA ASP A 298 -5.67 28.75 -2.80
C ASP A 298 -4.49 29.28 -1.97
N ASN A 299 -4.69 29.47 -0.66
CA ASN A 299 -3.65 29.93 0.25
C ASN A 299 -2.52 28.89 0.39
N PHE A 300 -2.87 27.61 0.54
CA PHE A 300 -1.89 26.52 0.60
C PHE A 300 -1.11 26.40 -0.73
N GLU A 301 -1.80 26.46 -1.86
CA GLU A 301 -1.17 26.40 -3.18
C GLU A 301 -0.30 27.62 -3.50
N LYS A 302 -0.70 28.80 -3.04
CA LYS A 302 0.13 30.01 -3.15
C LYS A 302 1.44 29.84 -2.39
N TYR A 303 1.37 29.40 -1.12
CA TYR A 303 2.57 29.17 -0.31
C TYR A 303 3.48 28.09 -0.92
N ALA A 304 2.89 27.02 -1.45
CA ALA A 304 3.62 25.97 -2.16
C ALA A 304 4.38 26.52 -3.37
N ARG A 305 3.71 27.34 -4.21
CA ARG A 305 4.33 27.99 -5.37
C ARG A 305 5.48 28.92 -4.99
N GLU A 306 5.31 29.72 -3.93
CA GLU A 306 6.37 30.60 -3.42
C GLU A 306 7.63 29.83 -2.99
N HIS A 307 7.48 28.56 -2.62
CA HIS A 307 8.57 27.66 -2.22
C HIS A 307 8.97 26.63 -3.31
N ASN A 308 8.53 26.83 -4.56
CA ASN A 308 8.80 25.92 -5.69
C ASN A 308 8.33 24.48 -5.44
N VAL A 309 7.20 24.32 -4.74
CA VAL A 309 6.55 23.03 -4.51
C VAL A 309 5.34 22.89 -5.42
N ARG A 310 5.31 21.84 -6.24
CA ARG A 310 4.18 21.53 -7.13
C ARG A 310 3.10 20.79 -6.34
N VAL A 311 1.93 21.39 -6.20
CA VAL A 311 0.76 20.71 -5.65
C VAL A 311 0.09 19.90 -6.75
N VAL A 312 -0.29 18.66 -6.45
CA VAL A 312 -1.07 17.78 -7.33
C VAL A 312 -2.29 17.32 -6.55
N ARG A 313 -3.49 17.72 -6.99
CA ARG A 313 -4.72 17.27 -6.35
C ARG A 313 -5.11 15.92 -6.92
N TYR A 314 -5.77 15.11 -6.10
CA TYR A 314 -6.17 13.78 -6.51
C TYR A 314 -7.22 13.79 -7.63
N GLU A 315 -8.03 14.85 -7.73
CA GLU A 315 -8.94 15.05 -8.86
C GLU A 315 -8.19 15.15 -10.20
N ASP A 316 -7.01 15.76 -10.19
CA ASP A 316 -6.15 15.96 -11.38
C ASP A 316 -5.43 14.65 -11.81
N PHE A 317 -5.59 13.54 -11.09
CA PHE A 317 -4.94 12.28 -11.47
C PHE A 317 -5.49 11.72 -12.77
N PHE A 318 -6.79 11.95 -13.04
CA PHE A 318 -7.52 11.27 -14.11
C PHE A 318 -7.83 12.19 -15.31
N GLU A 319 -7.19 13.35 -15.38
CA GLU A 319 -7.35 14.36 -16.44
C GLU A 319 -6.55 14.06 -17.71
#